data_AF-A0A1I0PB33-F1
#
_entry.id   AF-A0A1I0PB33-F1
#
_cell.length_a   1.000
_cell.length_b   1.000
_cell.length_c   1.000
_cell.angle_alpha   90.00
_cell.angle_beta   90.00
_cell.angle_gamma   90.00
#
_symmetry.space_group_name_H-M   'P 1'
#
loop_
_entity.id
_entity.type
_entity.pdbx_description
1 polymer ?
#
loop_
_entity_poly.entity_id
_entity_poly.type
_entity_poly.pdbx_seq_one_letter_code
_entity_poly.pdbx_strand_id
1 'polypeptide(L)' 'MAGSGSGPVNLNRFRKAKARAEKKARADENALKHGRTKAQKAVERADKTRAEHLLDSHRQDTDTE' A
#
# COMPACT_ATOMS: atom_id res chain seq x y z
N MET A 1 16.26 -24.41 -40.96
CA MET A 1 17.39 -24.68 -40.04
C MET A 1 18.25 -23.43 -39.97
N ALA A 2 18.01 -22.54 -38.99
CA ALA A 2 18.92 -21.43 -38.70
C ALA A 2 19.22 -21.48 -37.20
N GLY A 3 20.51 -21.63 -36.91
CA GLY A 3 21.05 -22.16 -35.66
C GLY A 3 20.63 -21.44 -34.39
N SER A 4 20.45 -22.26 -33.35
CA SER A 4 20.37 -21.87 -31.95
C SER A 4 21.62 -21.09 -31.55
N GLY A 5 21.53 -19.77 -31.58
CA GLY A 5 22.57 -18.86 -31.11
C GLY A 5 22.54 -18.77 -29.58
N SER A 6 23.19 -19.72 -28.91
CA SER A 6 23.56 -19.58 -27.49
C SER A 6 24.68 -18.55 -27.37
N GLY A 7 24.33 -17.28 -27.55
CA GLY A 7 25.20 -16.15 -27.25
C GLY A 7 25.38 -16.00 -25.74
N PRO A 8 26.51 -15.45 -25.27
CA PRO A 8 26.78 -15.30 -23.85
C PRO A 8 25.67 -14.48 -23.18
N VAL A 9 24.88 -15.16 -22.33
CA VAL A 9 23.81 -14.54 -21.56
C VAL A 9 24.42 -13.57 -20.56
N ASN A 10 24.10 -12.29 -20.70
CA ASN A 10 24.59 -11.27 -19.78
C ASN A 10 23.89 -11.41 -18.42
N LEU A 11 24.51 -12.12 -17.49
CA LEU A 11 24.00 -12.34 -16.13
C LEU A 11 23.73 -11.02 -15.39
N ASN A 12 24.43 -9.93 -15.70
CA ASN A 12 24.19 -8.63 -15.05
C ASN A 12 22.83 -8.06 -15.44
N ARG A 13 22.40 -8.21 -16.71
CA ARG A 13 21.06 -7.80 -17.13
C ARG A 13 19.98 -8.62 -16.44
N PHE A 14 20.19 -9.92 -16.31
CA PHE A 14 19.26 -10.82 -15.64
C PHE A 14 19.14 -10.51 -14.13
N ARG A 15 20.27 -10.33 -13.44
CA ARG A 15 20.28 -9.91 -12.02
C ARG A 15 19.59 -8.57 -11.81
N LYS A 16 19.83 -7.58 -12.68
CA LYS A 16 19.15 -6.28 -12.64
C LYS A 16 17.65 -6.41 -12.90
N ALA A 17 17.23 -7.28 -13.82
CA ALA A 17 15.81 -7.54 -14.07
C ALA A 17 15.14 -8.18 -12.85
N LYS A 18 15.76 -9.20 -12.25
CA LYS A 18 15.28 -9.85 -11.02
C LYS A 18 15.16 -8.86 -9.86
N ALA A 19 16.19 -8.04 -9.62
CA ALA A 19 16.18 -7.02 -8.57
C ALA A 19 15.05 -5.98 -8.77
N ARG A 20 14.78 -5.57 -10.02
CA ARG A 20 13.67 -4.65 -10.33
C ARG A 20 12.31 -5.32 -10.12
N ALA A 21 12.17 -6.59 -10.49
CA ALA A 21 10.93 -7.35 -10.28
C ALA A 21 10.63 -7.52 -8.78
N GLU A 22 11.62 -7.88 -7.98
CA GLU A 22 11.48 -7.97 -6.52
C GLU A 22 11.13 -6.63 -5.88
N LYS A 23 11.72 -5.52 -6.37
CA LYS A 23 11.40 -4.17 -5.89
C LYS A 23 9.96 -3.78 -6.23
N LYS A 24 9.48 -4.15 -7.42
CA LYS A 24 8.10 -3.90 -7.85
C LYS A 24 7.11 -4.70 -7.00
N ALA A 25 7.34 -6.00 -6.79
CA ALA A 25 6.51 -6.84 -5.94
C ALA A 25 6.40 -6.30 -4.51
N ARG A 26 7.53 -5.86 -3.92
CA ARG A 26 7.53 -5.21 -2.60
C ARG A 26 6.78 -3.88 -2.59
N ALA A 27 6.86 -3.09 -3.66
CA ALA A 27 6.13 -1.84 -3.78
C ALA A 27 4.62 -2.09 -3.89
N ASP A 28 4.21 -3.10 -4.67
CA ASP A 28 2.80 -3.50 -4.81
C ASP A 28 2.27 -4.05 -3.48
N GLU A 29 3.03 -4.90 -2.78
CA GLU A 29 2.68 -5.35 -1.43
C GLU A 29 2.55 -4.19 -0.45
N ASN A 30 3.46 -3.21 -0.48
CA ASN A 30 3.38 -2.03 0.38
C ASN A 30 2.23 -1.11 -0.03
N ALA A 31 1.90 -1.01 -1.32
CA ALA A 31 0.73 -0.30 -1.81
C ALA A 31 -0.57 -1.00 -1.42
N LEU A 32 -0.59 -2.32 -1.23
CA LEU A 32 -1.74 -3.02 -0.68
C LEU A 32 -1.82 -2.89 0.84
N LYS A 33 -0.70 -3.16 1.53
CA LYS A 33 -0.58 -3.11 3.01
C LYS A 33 -0.73 -1.71 3.57
N HIS A 34 -0.28 -0.70 2.82
CA HIS A 34 -0.26 0.71 3.22
C HIS A 34 -0.97 1.63 2.24
N GLY A 35 -1.85 1.09 1.37
CA GLY A 35 -2.51 1.78 0.25
C GLY A 35 -3.32 3.01 0.55
N ARG A 36 -3.43 3.38 1.82
CA ARG A 36 -3.87 4.72 2.22
C ARG A 36 -2.65 5.64 2.26
N THR A 37 -2.61 6.55 1.31
CA THR A 37 -1.66 7.66 1.31
C THR A 37 -1.79 8.48 2.61
N LYS A 38 -0.73 9.21 3.01
CA LYS A 38 -0.80 10.07 4.20
C LYS A 38 -1.96 11.06 4.15
N ALA A 39 -2.29 11.57 2.96
CA ALA A 39 -3.42 12.46 2.73
C ALA A 39 -4.76 11.75 2.99
N GLN A 40 -4.97 10.54 2.45
CA GLN A 40 -6.18 9.75 2.71
C GLN A 40 -6.33 9.39 4.20
N LYS A 41 -5.22 9.02 4.87
CA LYS A 41 -5.22 8.79 6.32
C LYS A 41 -5.53 10.05 7.14
N ALA A 42 -5.25 11.25 6.63
CA ALA A 42 -5.60 12.50 7.30
C ALA A 42 -7.09 12.80 7.16
N VAL A 43 -7.65 12.61 5.96
CA VAL A 43 -9.09 12.76 5.71
C VAL A 43 -9.89 11.76 6.53
N GLU A 44 -9.55 10.48 6.50
CA GLU A 44 -10.23 9.46 7.32
C GLU A 44 -10.17 9.76 8.82
N ARG A 45 -9.05 10.26 9.32
CA ARG A 45 -8.94 10.66 10.73
C ARG A 45 -9.86 11.83 11.04
N ALA A 46 -9.89 12.85 10.18
CA ALA A 46 -10.79 13.99 10.35
C ALA A 46 -12.26 13.53 10.34
N ASP A 47 -12.64 12.65 9.41
CA ASP A 47 -14.00 12.12 9.33
C ASP A 47 -14.35 11.24 10.54
N LYS A 48 -13.41 10.43 11.04
CA LYS A 48 -13.59 9.66 12.27
C LYS A 48 -13.79 10.57 13.48
N THR A 49 -12.98 11.62 13.64
CA THR A 49 -13.14 12.57 14.75
C THR A 49 -14.47 13.32 14.69
N ARG A 50 -14.93 13.71 13.49
CA ARG A 50 -16.25 14.33 13.30
C ARG A 50 -17.37 13.37 13.68
N ALA A 51 -17.28 12.12 13.26
CA ALA A 51 -18.25 11.09 13.61
C ALA A 51 -18.27 10.82 15.12
N GLU A 52 -17.11 10.74 15.77
CA GLU A 52 -16.99 10.60 17.22
C GLU A 52 -17.63 11.78 17.95
N HIS A 53 -17.35 13.02 17.54
CA HIS A 53 -17.96 14.22 18.13
C HIS A 53 -19.48 14.29 17.93
N LEU A 54 -19.98 13.88 16.77
CA LEU A 54 -21.42 13.80 16.52
C LEU A 54 -22.07 12.77 17.44
N LEU A 55 -21.49 11.57 17.54
CA LEU A 55 -21.98 10.52 18.43
C LEU A 55 -21.94 10.94 19.90
N ASP A 56 -20.89 11.63 20.31
CA ASP A 56 -20.74 12.18 21.66
C ASP A 56 -21.79 13.27 21.94
N SER A 57 -22.02 14.18 21.00
CA SER A 57 -23.07 15.21 21.12
C SER A 57 -24.48 14.63 21.17
N HIS A 58 -24.70 13.47 20.54
CA HIS A 58 -25.95 12.74 20.55
C HIS A 58 -26.05 11.71 21.67
N ARG A 59 -24.98 11.52 22.46
CA ARG A 59 -25.00 10.68 23.64
C ARG A 59 -25.83 11.39 24.69
N GLN A 60 -27.08 10.96 24.84
CA GLN A 60 -27.85 11.27 26.03
C GLN A 60 -27.23 10.45 27.16
N ASP A 61 -26.79 11.12 28.23
CA ASP A 61 -26.35 10.48 29.47
C ASP A 61 -27.54 9.70 30.08
N THR A 62 -27.77 8.48 29.60
CA THR A 62 -28.70 7.55 30.24
C THR A 62 -28.06 6.78 31.39
N ASP A 63 -26.85 7.15 31.81
CA ASP A 63 -26.28 6.73 33.09
C ASP A 63 -26.79 7.68 34.18
N THR A 64 -28.10 7.65 34.40
CA THR A 64 -28.70 8.08 35.67
C THR A 64 -28.68 6.88 36.61
N GLU A 65 -27.66 6.78 37.45
CA GLU A 65 -27.70 6.16 38.78
C GLU A 65 -26.80 6.94 39.74
#